data_AF-A0A956VSY4-F1
#
_entry.id   AF-A0A956VSY4-F1
#
_cell.length_a   1.000
_cell.length_b   1.000
_cell.length_c   1.000
_cell.angle_alpha   90.00
_cell.angle_beta   90.00
_cell.angle_gamma   90.00
#
_symmetry.space_group_name_H-M   'P 1'
#
loop_
_entity.id
_entity.type
_entity.pdbx_description
1 polymer ?
#
loop_
_entity_poly.entity_id
_entity_poly.type
_entity_poly.pdbx_seq_one_letter_code
_entity_poly.pdbx_strand_id
1 'polypeptide(L)'
;CRAAFIDLRPALVQLGIRASRADRFAADLGRAEEIEDARLREIVEAAVASPVPVVLGGHSLVGGALELLNQWAWDEHDREAAEGA
;
A
#
# COMPACT_ATOMS: atom_id res chain seq x y z
N CYS A 1 2.35 -12.52 -12.25
CA CYS A 1 1.40 -11.65 -11.51
C CYS A 1 1.19 -10.34 -12.27
N ARG A 2 0.02 -9.69 -12.14
CA ARG A 2 -0.26 -8.38 -12.79
C ARG A 2 -0.14 -7.17 -11.85
N ALA A 3 -0.14 -7.41 -10.54
CA ALA A 3 0.15 -6.45 -9.48
C ALA A 3 0.57 -7.23 -8.23
N ALA A 4 1.16 -6.56 -7.25
CA ALA A 4 1.44 -7.12 -5.92
C ALA A 4 1.06 -6.12 -4.81
N PHE A 5 0.49 -6.63 -3.73
CA PHE A 5 0.20 -5.88 -2.50
C PHE A 5 0.99 -6.53 -1.39
N ILE A 6 1.89 -5.78 -0.76
CA ILE A 6 2.87 -6.34 0.18
C ILE A 6 2.83 -5.55 1.48
N ASP A 7 2.45 -6.22 2.57
CA ASP A 7 2.74 -5.70 3.90
C ASP A 7 4.23 -5.86 4.18
N LEU A 8 4.95 -4.74 4.20
CA LEU A 8 6.39 -4.75 4.42
C LEU A 8 6.77 -5.04 5.88
N ARG A 9 5.84 -4.89 6.84
CA ARG A 9 6.17 -4.93 8.27
C ARG A 9 6.79 -6.25 8.74
N PRO A 10 6.28 -7.44 8.36
CA PRO A 10 6.92 -8.71 8.71
C PRO A 10 8.35 -8.81 8.14
N ALA A 11 8.57 -8.33 6.90
CA ALA A 11 9.88 -8.34 6.27
C ALA A 11 10.87 -7.44 7.01
N LEU A 12 10.45 -6.24 7.45
CA LEU A 12 11.29 -5.33 8.25
C LEU A 12 11.77 -5.98 9.54
N VAL A 13 10.87 -6.67 10.27
CA VAL A 13 11.21 -7.37 11.51
C VAL A 13 12.23 -8.48 11.25
N GLN A 14 11.99 -9.31 10.23
CA GLN A 14 12.87 -10.42 9.88
C GLN A 14 14.26 -9.94 9.41
N LEU A 15 14.32 -8.81 8.70
CA LEU A 15 15.56 -8.20 8.22
C LEU A 15 16.28 -7.34 9.28
N GLY A 16 15.72 -7.22 10.48
CA GLY A 16 16.25 -6.39 11.56
C GLY A 16 16.25 -4.88 11.25
N ILE A 17 15.42 -4.43 10.30
CA ILE A 17 15.30 -3.02 9.92
C ILE A 17 14.39 -2.32 10.94
N ARG A 18 14.96 -1.35 11.67
CA ARG A 18 14.25 -0.58 12.70
C ARG A 18 13.88 0.81 12.20
N ALA A 19 13.19 0.86 11.07
CA ALA A 19 12.73 2.10 10.45
C ALA A 19 11.83 2.91 11.40
N SER A 20 11.92 4.23 11.32
CA SER A 20 11.08 5.15 12.10
C SER A 20 9.59 5.04 11.69
N ARG A 21 8.68 5.67 12.43
CA ARG A 21 7.28 5.73 12.00
C ARG A 21 7.14 6.54 10.69
N ALA A 22 7.92 7.62 10.55
CA ALA A 22 7.93 8.45 9.35
C ALA A 22 8.42 7.66 8.14
N ASP A 23 9.55 6.95 8.28
CA ASP A 23 10.11 6.10 7.21
C ASP A 23 9.12 5.03 6.74
N ARG A 24 8.44 4.36 7.69
CA ARG A 24 7.45 3.34 7.34
C ARG A 24 6.26 3.94 6.59
N PHE A 25 5.83 5.15 6.97
CA PHE A 25 4.74 5.83 6.29
C PHE A 25 5.15 6.29 4.88
N ALA A 26 6.34 6.86 4.73
CA ALA A 26 6.92 7.21 3.43
C ALA A 26 7.07 5.97 2.53
N ALA A 27 7.46 4.81 3.11
CA ALA A 27 7.53 3.54 2.40
C ALA A 27 6.15 3.07 1.89
N ASP A 28 5.10 3.15 2.72
CA ASP A 28 3.72 2.84 2.31
C ASP A 28 3.23 3.75 1.14
N LEU A 29 3.79 4.96 1.02
CA LEU A 29 3.49 5.91 -0.07
C LEU A 29 4.43 5.79 -1.28
N GLY A 30 5.46 4.94 -1.23
CA GLY A 30 6.47 4.85 -2.29
C GLY A 30 7.43 6.04 -2.39
N ARG A 31 7.54 6.86 -1.33
CA ARG A 31 8.38 8.08 -1.30
C ARG A 31 9.77 7.79 -0.75
N ALA A 32 10.59 7.10 -1.54
CA ALA A 32 11.93 6.69 -1.13
C ALA A 32 12.82 7.86 -0.68
N GLU A 33 12.65 9.03 -1.31
CA GLU A 33 13.39 10.26 -1.02
C GLU A 33 13.17 10.81 0.39
N GLU A 34 12.05 10.46 1.03
CA GLU A 34 11.70 10.89 2.40
C GLU A 34 12.18 9.90 3.48
N ILE A 35 12.72 8.73 3.09
CA ILE A 35 13.10 7.65 4.00
C ILE A 35 14.54 7.81 4.45
N GLU A 36 14.81 7.81 5.76
CA GLU A 36 16.17 7.93 6.32
C GLU A 36 16.94 6.60 6.32
N ASP A 37 16.28 5.49 6.71
CA ASP A 37 16.90 4.15 6.71
C ASP A 37 17.26 3.69 5.29
N ALA A 38 18.56 3.58 5.01
CA ALA A 38 19.07 3.25 3.68
C ALA A 38 18.60 1.88 3.15
N ARG A 39 18.41 0.89 4.03
CA ARG A 39 17.97 -0.45 3.63
C ARG A 39 16.49 -0.45 3.27
N LEU A 40 15.68 0.30 4.01
CA LEU A 40 14.28 0.50 3.65
C LEU A 40 14.15 1.29 2.35
N ARG A 41 14.96 2.34 2.17
CA ARG A 41 14.97 3.14 0.94
C ARG A 41 15.20 2.27 -0.29
N GLU A 42 16.22 1.42 -0.27
CA GLU A 42 16.53 0.49 -1.37
C GLU A 42 15.35 -0.45 -1.70
N ILE A 43 14.67 -0.97 -0.68
CA ILE A 43 13.49 -1.83 -0.87
C ILE A 43 12.35 -1.06 -1.56
N VAL A 44 12.10 0.18 -1.13
CA VAL A 44 11.03 1.02 -1.68
C VAL A 44 11.35 1.45 -3.10
N GLU A 45 12.59 1.84 -3.39
CA GLU A 45 13.06 2.16 -4.75
C GLU A 45 12.85 0.97 -5.71
N ALA A 46 13.19 -0.24 -5.27
CA ALA A 46 12.99 -1.46 -6.05
C ALA A 46 11.49 -1.76 -6.29
N ALA A 47 10.63 -1.52 -5.30
CA ALA A 47 9.19 -1.71 -5.44
C ALA A 47 8.58 -0.70 -6.44
N VAL A 48 8.99 0.57 -6.36
CA VAL A 48 8.52 1.65 -7.26
C VAL A 48 9.02 1.45 -8.69
N ALA A 49 10.26 0.99 -8.86
CA ALA A 49 10.86 0.71 -10.17
C ALA A 49 10.39 -0.60 -10.81
N SER A 50 9.58 -1.41 -10.10
CA SER A 50 9.14 -2.71 -10.58
C SER A 50 8.30 -2.59 -11.87
N PRO A 51 8.52 -3.47 -12.88
CA PRO A 51 7.71 -3.49 -14.10
C PRO A 51 6.26 -3.96 -13.84
N VAL A 52 6.00 -4.56 -12.68
CA VAL A 52 4.66 -4.89 -12.19
C VAL A 52 4.32 -3.95 -11.04
N PRO A 53 3.15 -3.28 -11.02
CA PRO A 53 2.77 -2.39 -9.95
C PRO A 53 2.85 -3.07 -8.57
N VAL A 54 3.58 -2.46 -7.65
CA VAL A 54 3.70 -2.90 -6.25
C VAL A 54 3.13 -1.83 -5.34
N VAL A 55 2.13 -2.19 -4.55
CA VAL A 55 1.62 -1.35 -3.48
C VAL A 55 2.19 -1.86 -2.17
N LEU A 56 2.94 -0.99 -1.49
CA LEU A 56 3.50 -1.25 -0.18
C LEU A 56 2.53 -0.76 0.90
N GLY A 57 2.50 -1.49 2.01
CA GLY A 57 1.62 -1.17 3.12
C GLY A 57 0.38 -2.07 3.12
N GLY A 58 0.30 -2.90 4.16
CA GLY A 58 -0.83 -3.80 4.39
C GLY A 58 -1.97 -3.10 5.11
N HIS A 59 -2.31 -3.60 6.30
CA HIS A 59 -3.52 -3.24 7.07
C HIS A 59 -3.84 -1.74 7.21
N SER A 60 -2.83 -0.85 7.25
CA SER A 60 -3.07 0.60 7.39
C SER A 60 -3.53 1.29 6.10
N LEU A 61 -3.19 0.74 4.93
CA LEU A 61 -3.60 1.27 3.63
C LEU A 61 -4.70 0.38 3.00
N VAL A 62 -4.50 -0.94 3.01
CA VAL A 62 -5.41 -1.92 2.41
C VAL A 62 -6.65 -2.20 3.28
N GLY A 63 -6.52 -2.21 4.61
CA GLY A 63 -7.65 -2.50 5.51
C GLY A 63 -8.76 -1.45 5.40
N GLY A 64 -8.41 -0.16 5.52
CA GLY A 64 -9.37 0.93 5.34
C GLY A 64 -9.81 1.12 3.89
N ALA A 65 -8.92 0.95 2.91
CA ALA A 65 -9.29 1.11 1.50
C ALA A 65 -10.23 0.00 1.00
N LEU A 66 -10.12 -1.24 1.50
CA LEU A 66 -11.06 -2.31 1.15
C LEU A 66 -12.47 -2.03 1.65
N GLU A 67 -12.61 -1.52 2.87
CA GLU A 67 -13.92 -1.11 3.40
C GLU A 67 -14.52 0.04 2.59
N LEU A 68 -13.72 1.04 2.23
CA LEU A 68 -14.14 2.16 1.37
C LEU A 68 -14.52 1.69 -0.04
N LEU A 69 -13.75 0.78 -0.65
CA LEU A 69 -14.04 0.22 -1.97
C LEU A 69 -15.32 -0.61 -1.95
N ASN A 70 -15.52 -1.40 -0.89
CA ASN A 70 -16.75 -2.16 -0.71
C ASN A 70 -17.95 -1.23 -0.57
N GLN A 71 -17.85 -0.17 0.24
CA GLN A 71 -18.93 0.81 0.37
C GLN A 71 -19.25 1.47 -0.98
N TRP A 72 -18.24 1.93 -1.70
CA TRP A 72 -18.41 2.55 -3.01
C TRP A 72 -19.10 1.62 -4.02
N ALA A 73 -18.75 0.33 -4.03
CA ALA A 73 -19.37 -0.64 -4.94
C ALA A 73 -20.88 -0.82 -4.65
N TRP A 74 -21.28 -0.79 -3.38
CA TRP A 74 -22.70 -0.87 -3.00
C TRP A 74 -23.45 0.43 -3.32
N ASP A 75 -22.85 1.58 -3.03
CA ASP A 75 -23.44 2.89 -3.35
C ASP A 75 -23.72 3.01 -4.87
N GLU A 76 -22.80 2.52 -5.70
CA GLU A 76 -22.96 2.53 -7.16
C GLU A 76 -24.03 1.55 -7.63
N HIS A 77 -24.10 0.34 -7.05
CA HIS A 77 -25.15 -0.63 -7.36
C HIS A 77 -26.54 -0.07 -7.05
N ASP A 78 -26.71 0.54 -5.87
CA ASP A 78 -27.98 1.12 -5.45
C ASP A 78 -28.38 2.30 -6.35
N ARG A 79 -27.40 3.10 -6.80
CA ARG A 79 -27.61 4.18 -7.76
C ARG A 79 -28.09 3.67 -9.11
N GLU A 80 -27.42 2.68 -9.69
CA GLU A 80 -27.82 2.05 -10.95
C GLU A 80 -29.22 1.42 -10.86
N ALA A 81 -29.53 0.75 -9.74
CA ALA A 81 -30.84 0.16 -9.49
C ALA A 81 -31.96 1.21 -9.39
N ALA A 82 -31.66 2.38 -8.84
CA ALA A 82 -32.61 3.50 -8.74
C ALA A 82 -32.80 4.25 -10.08
N GLU A 83 -31.78 4.32 -10.93
CA GLU A 83 -31.86 4.95 -12.25
C GLU A 83 -32.57 4.06 -13.31
N GLY A 84 -32.62 2.74 -13.08
CA GLY A 84 -33.28 1.77 -13.96
C GLY A 84 -34.76 1.50 -13.67
N ALA A 85 -35.35 2.11 -12.63
CA ALA A 85 -36.74 1.97 -12.20
C ALA A 85 -37.61 3.17 -12.62
#